data_AF-W6U656-F1
#
_entry.id   AF-W6U656-F1
#
_cell.length_a   1.000
_cell.length_b   1.000
_cell.length_c   1.000
_cell.angle_alpha   90.00
_cell.angle_beta   90.00
_cell.angle_gamma   90.00
#
_symmetry.space_group_name_H-M   'P 1'
#
loop_
_entity.id
_entity.type
_entity.pdbx_description
1 polymer ?
#
loop_
_entity_poly.entity_id
_entity_poly.type
_entity_poly.pdbx_seq_one_letter_code
_entity_poly.pdbx_strand_id
1 'polypeptide(L)'
;MALAQRGDALNRSKLKGHLEAHRQSSSSGQITCFVTQPDNVVLHVDVDGKAKGQEVLNKICTLLGIQDEADYFGLQYALSKGDLIWLNMRNRLSKQIPGSPPFKLFFKVKYFVPPYNLVLEETKHQFYLNAVQQLKLGLWDAETSLELQSRLIALMTYVQFGSFNSATTPCKYACFWSDRRAEIPHEVISMAATFHRQLTGMSVRAAQYELLRTTHEEVPAFGVYFYQILDMFGRRLLMGVGPEFVALCQTDFSFIERSGLSSTRIVVRL
;
A
#
# COMPACT_ATOMS: atom_id res chain seq x y z
N MET A 1 -36.49 11.62 1.41
CA MET A 1 -37.89 11.13 1.42
C MET A 1 -38.04 10.14 2.56
N ALA A 2 -39.16 10.27 3.29
CA ALA A 2 -39.70 9.40 4.35
C ALA A 2 -39.00 9.36 5.72
N LEU A 3 -39.59 10.16 6.62
CA LEU A 3 -39.54 10.13 8.09
C LEU A 3 -40.33 8.94 8.66
N ALA A 4 -39.99 8.52 9.89
CA ALA A 4 -40.99 8.18 10.92
C ALA A 4 -40.36 8.29 12.33
N GLN A 5 -41.13 8.90 13.23
CA GLN A 5 -40.78 9.37 14.58
C GLN A 5 -41.40 8.49 15.69
N ARG A 6 -41.04 8.85 16.94
CA ARG A 6 -41.76 8.71 18.24
C ARG A 6 -41.31 7.53 19.12
N GLY A 7 -41.16 7.67 20.44
CA GLY A 7 -41.40 8.81 21.34
C GLY A 7 -41.13 8.48 22.82
N ASP A 8 -41.09 9.53 23.63
CA ASP A 8 -41.41 9.69 25.06
C ASP A 8 -40.54 9.12 26.22
N ALA A 9 -39.84 10.09 26.85
CA ALA A 9 -39.75 10.46 28.27
C ALA A 9 -40.31 9.54 29.39
N LEU A 10 -39.49 9.27 30.44
CA LEU A 10 -39.59 9.82 31.81
C LEU A 10 -38.83 9.00 32.90
N ASN A 11 -38.29 9.75 33.85
CA ASN A 11 -38.13 9.49 35.30
C ASN A 11 -36.84 8.90 35.92
N ARG A 12 -36.41 9.66 36.94
CA ARG A 12 -35.35 9.40 37.93
C ARG A 12 -35.79 8.36 38.96
N SER A 13 -34.85 7.55 39.46
CA SER A 13 -34.67 7.36 40.92
C SER A 13 -33.33 6.69 41.25
N LYS A 14 -32.76 7.12 42.38
CA LYS A 14 -31.50 6.67 42.97
C LYS A 14 -31.69 5.28 43.60
N LEU A 15 -30.72 4.39 43.45
CA LEU A 15 -30.40 3.41 44.50
C LEU A 15 -28.89 3.39 44.74
N LYS A 16 -28.50 3.73 45.98
CA LYS A 16 -27.16 3.52 46.53
C LYS A 16 -27.02 2.04 46.87
N GLY A 17 -26.01 1.38 46.32
CA GLY A 17 -25.53 0.07 46.76
C GLY A 17 -24.02 0.15 46.95
N HIS A 18 -23.57 0.00 48.19
CA HIS A 18 -22.18 -0.05 48.61
C HIS A 18 -21.68 -1.49 48.37
N LEU A 19 -20.74 -1.71 47.44
CA LEU A 19 -20.03 -2.98 47.29
C LEU A 19 -18.58 -2.70 46.89
N GLU A 20 -17.73 -2.85 47.91
CA GLU A 20 -16.30 -3.15 47.94
C GLU A 20 -15.50 -3.05 46.62
N ALA A 21 -14.62 -2.05 46.58
CA ALA A 21 -13.60 -1.92 45.55
C ALA A 21 -12.51 -2.98 45.74
N HIS A 22 -12.70 -4.15 45.13
CA HIS A 22 -11.58 -4.99 44.73
C HIS A 22 -10.81 -4.26 43.60
N ARG A 23 -9.74 -3.55 43.99
CA ARG A 23 -8.68 -3.13 43.05
C ARG A 23 -8.02 -4.38 42.48
N GLN A 24 -8.64 -4.97 41.46
CA GLN A 24 -7.95 -5.90 40.57
C GLN A 24 -7.04 -5.06 39.68
N SER A 25 -5.74 -5.20 39.91
CA SER A 25 -4.66 -4.81 39.02
C SER A 25 -5.05 -5.11 37.56
N SER A 26 -5.10 -4.08 36.72
CA SER A 26 -5.47 -4.21 35.31
C SER A 26 -4.45 -5.10 34.59
N SER A 27 -4.86 -6.32 34.24
CA SER A 27 -4.24 -7.05 33.13
C SER A 27 -4.30 -6.13 31.92
N SER A 28 -3.15 -5.72 31.38
CA SER A 28 -3.13 -4.98 30.12
C SER A 28 -3.77 -5.87 29.06
N GLY A 29 -5.02 -5.57 28.71
CA GLY A 29 -5.77 -6.36 27.73
C GLY A 29 -4.98 -6.42 26.43
N GLN A 30 -4.83 -7.61 25.87
CA GLN A 30 -4.33 -7.76 24.50
C GLN A 30 -5.27 -7.04 23.55
N ILE A 31 -4.69 -6.46 22.50
CA ILE A 31 -5.42 -5.85 21.41
C ILE A 31 -5.02 -6.53 20.11
N THR A 32 -6.01 -6.74 19.27
CA THR A 32 -5.83 -7.40 17.97
C THR A 32 -5.64 -6.37 16.87
N CYS A 33 -4.70 -6.65 15.96
CA CYS A 33 -4.48 -5.90 14.73
C CYS A 33 -4.66 -6.83 13.52
N PHE A 34 -5.51 -6.41 12.58
CA PHE A 34 -5.62 -6.99 11.26
C PHE A 34 -4.75 -6.19 10.30
N VAL A 35 -3.72 -6.82 9.73
CA VAL A 35 -2.75 -6.14 8.88
C VAL A 35 -2.84 -6.70 7.46
N THR A 36 -3.32 -5.88 6.54
CA THR A 36 -3.47 -6.23 5.13
C THR A 36 -2.16 -6.01 4.38
N GLN A 37 -1.66 -7.04 3.72
CA GLN A 37 -0.52 -7.01 2.81
C GLN A 37 -0.91 -6.42 1.43
N PRO A 38 0.04 -6.06 0.56
CA PRO A 38 -0.26 -5.46 -0.74
C PRO A 38 -1.03 -6.39 -1.70
N ASP A 39 -0.93 -7.71 -1.51
CA ASP A 39 -1.69 -8.74 -2.23
C ASP A 39 -3.08 -9.01 -1.63
N ASN A 40 -3.47 -8.24 -0.62
CA ASN A 40 -4.71 -8.35 0.17
C ASN A 40 -4.77 -9.53 1.15
N VAL A 41 -3.67 -10.25 1.36
CA VAL A 41 -3.60 -11.24 2.45
C VAL A 41 -3.62 -10.52 3.80
N VAL A 42 -4.51 -10.93 4.71
CA VAL A 42 -4.65 -10.32 6.04
C VAL A 42 -3.92 -11.16 7.08
N LEU A 43 -2.94 -10.56 7.73
CA LEU A 43 -2.23 -11.12 8.88
C LEU A 43 -2.93 -10.71 10.19
N HIS A 44 -2.97 -11.64 11.13
CA HIS A 44 -3.54 -11.42 12.46
C HIS A 44 -2.42 -11.31 13.49
N VAL A 45 -2.37 -10.20 14.22
CA VAL A 45 -1.32 -9.93 15.21
C VAL A 45 -1.92 -9.40 16.51
N ASP A 46 -1.74 -10.14 17.60
CA ASP A 46 -2.10 -9.68 18.94
C ASP A 46 -0.91 -9.02 19.62
N VAL A 47 -1.13 -7.85 20.24
CA VAL A 47 -0.11 -7.09 20.98
C VAL A 47 -0.68 -6.59 22.31
N ASP A 48 0.19 -6.12 23.21
CA ASP A 48 -0.25 -5.51 24.46
C ASP A 48 -1.09 -4.25 24.20
N GLY A 49 -2.08 -3.95 25.05
CA GLY A 49 -2.93 -2.74 24.89
C GLY A 49 -2.17 -1.40 24.94
N LYS A 50 -0.93 -1.40 25.42
CA LYS A 50 -0.02 -0.24 25.43
C LYS A 50 1.04 -0.30 24.32
N ALA A 51 0.97 -1.28 23.43
CA ALA A 51 1.95 -1.50 22.38
C ALA A 51 2.10 -0.30 21.44
N LYS A 52 3.34 -0.13 20.97
CA LYS A 52 3.71 0.84 19.94
C LYS A 52 3.55 0.25 18.54
N GLY A 53 3.51 1.11 17.52
CA GLY A 53 3.48 0.68 16.13
C GLY A 53 4.63 -0.26 15.76
N GLN A 54 5.82 -0.02 16.31
CA GLN A 54 7.00 -0.87 16.06
C GLN A 54 6.79 -2.33 16.47
N GLU A 55 6.05 -2.59 17.54
CA GLU A 55 5.84 -3.97 18.01
C GLU A 55 4.99 -4.78 17.03
N VAL A 56 3.99 -4.14 16.41
CA VAL A 56 3.18 -4.77 15.35
C VAL A 56 4.05 -5.03 14.12
N LEU A 57 4.84 -4.02 13.69
CA LEU A 57 5.73 -4.14 12.53
C LEU A 57 6.73 -5.30 12.72
N ASN A 58 7.39 -5.38 13.87
CA ASN A 58 8.36 -6.43 14.17
C ASN A 58 7.75 -7.84 14.11
N LYS A 59 6.51 -8.00 14.61
CA LYS A 59 5.80 -9.28 14.55
C LYS A 59 5.47 -9.67 13.11
N ILE A 60 5.00 -8.73 12.29
CA ILE A 60 4.73 -8.97 10.86
C ILE A 60 6.02 -9.35 10.13
N CYS A 61 7.08 -8.57 10.32
CA CYS A 61 8.39 -8.84 9.71
C CYS A 61 8.94 -10.21 10.13
N THR A 62 8.73 -10.63 11.38
CA THR A 62 9.11 -11.97 11.83
C THR A 62 8.29 -13.06 11.13
N LEU A 63 6.98 -12.89 11.01
CA LEU A 63 6.09 -13.84 10.29
C LEU A 63 6.45 -13.96 8.81
N LEU A 64 6.92 -12.88 8.20
CA LEU A 64 7.30 -12.82 6.79
C LEU A 64 8.77 -13.15 6.53
N GLY A 65 9.60 -13.34 7.56
CA GLY A 65 11.05 -13.61 7.39
C GLY A 65 11.91 -12.39 7.01
N ILE A 66 11.46 -11.16 7.34
CA ILE A 66 12.08 -9.88 6.93
C ILE A 66 12.62 -9.12 8.15
N GLN A 67 13.46 -9.75 8.97
CA GLN A 67 13.93 -9.13 10.21
C GLN A 67 15.01 -8.07 9.97
N ASP A 68 16.01 -8.37 9.14
CA ASP A 68 17.18 -7.50 8.93
C ASP A 68 16.91 -6.33 7.97
N GLU A 69 15.80 -6.37 7.22
CA GLU A 69 15.39 -5.34 6.26
C GLU A 69 14.03 -4.73 6.64
N ALA A 70 13.60 -4.88 7.90
CA ALA A 70 12.32 -4.37 8.40
C ALA A 70 12.17 -2.84 8.27
N ASP A 71 13.30 -2.11 8.28
CA ASP A 71 13.34 -0.65 8.22
C ASP A 71 12.83 -0.09 6.88
N TYR A 72 12.77 -0.89 5.82
CA TYR A 72 12.17 -0.47 4.54
C TYR A 72 10.64 -0.39 4.60
N PHE A 73 10.02 -0.97 5.62
CA PHE A 73 8.58 -1.12 5.71
C PHE A 73 7.94 -0.18 6.73
N GLY A 74 6.63 -0.01 6.61
CA GLY A 74 5.84 0.71 7.58
C GLY A 74 4.39 0.24 7.58
N LEU A 75 3.62 0.79 8.51
CA LEU A 75 2.20 0.54 8.62
C LEU A 75 1.42 1.81 8.29
N GLN A 76 0.36 1.66 7.51
CA GLN A 76 -0.63 2.71 7.30
C GLN A 76 -1.96 2.33 7.96
N TYR A 77 -2.79 3.33 8.25
CA TYR A 77 -4.19 3.15 8.64
C TYR A 77 -5.06 4.14 7.89
N ALA A 78 -6.33 3.78 7.68
CA ALA A 78 -7.29 4.67 7.04
C ALA A 78 -7.91 5.63 8.05
N LEU A 79 -8.01 6.91 7.69
CA LEU A 79 -8.88 7.86 8.36
C LEU A 79 -10.35 7.63 7.99
N SER A 80 -11.25 8.30 8.71
CA SER A 80 -12.70 8.27 8.45
C SER A 80 -13.09 8.68 7.02
N LYS A 81 -12.25 9.47 6.35
CA LYS A 81 -12.45 9.92 4.96
C LYS A 81 -11.86 8.96 3.90
N GLY A 82 -11.19 7.88 4.32
CA GLY A 82 -10.54 6.91 3.44
C GLY A 82 -9.05 7.18 3.19
N ASP A 83 -8.54 8.36 3.55
CA ASP A 83 -7.12 8.70 3.38
C ASP A 83 -6.22 7.77 4.21
N LEU A 84 -5.17 7.24 3.59
CA LEU A 84 -4.18 6.40 4.25
C LEU A 84 -3.07 7.27 4.86
N ILE A 85 -2.82 7.08 6.16
CA ILE A 85 -1.77 7.78 6.89
C ILE A 85 -0.76 6.79 7.46
N TRP A 86 0.52 7.14 7.36
CA TRP A 86 1.60 6.40 8.01
C TRP A 86 1.50 6.47 9.52
N LEU A 87 1.48 5.30 10.16
CA LEU A 87 1.53 5.16 11.60
C LEU A 87 2.93 5.59 12.11
N ASN A 88 2.97 6.32 13.23
CA ASN A 88 4.23 6.59 13.92
C ASN A 88 4.62 5.37 14.76
N MET A 89 5.72 4.72 14.37
CA MET A 89 6.22 3.51 15.03
C MET A 89 6.58 3.70 16.51
N ARG A 90 6.87 4.94 16.94
CA ARG A 90 7.30 5.26 18.31
C ARG A 90 6.14 5.50 19.27
N ASN A 91 4.95 5.85 18.78
CA ASN A 91 3.81 6.13 19.65
C ASN A 91 2.88 4.91 19.77
N ARG A 92 2.03 4.93 20.79
CA ARG A 92 1.05 3.85 21.05
C ARG A 92 -0.03 3.81 19.97
N LEU A 93 -0.53 2.63 19.65
CA LEU A 93 -1.60 2.43 18.67
C LEU A 93 -2.88 3.20 19.07
N SER A 94 -3.30 3.01 20.32
CA SER A 94 -4.50 3.63 20.92
C SER A 94 -4.47 5.15 21.01
N LYS A 95 -3.31 5.78 20.77
CA LYS A 95 -3.15 7.25 20.77
C LYS A 95 -3.20 7.87 19.38
N GLN A 96 -3.12 7.06 18.33
CA GLN A 96 -2.99 7.53 16.94
C GLN A 96 -4.15 7.09 16.06
N ILE A 97 -4.63 5.86 16.26
CA ILE A 97 -5.66 5.26 15.43
C ILE A 97 -7.02 5.63 16.02
N PRO A 98 -7.89 6.32 15.28
CA PRO A 98 -9.25 6.59 15.73
C PRO A 98 -10.03 5.29 15.95
N GLY A 99 -10.85 5.24 17.00
CA GLY A 99 -11.70 4.09 17.32
C GLY A 99 -11.06 3.11 18.30
N SER A 100 -11.77 2.00 18.55
CA SER A 100 -11.31 0.90 19.41
C SER A 100 -10.77 -0.27 18.59
N PRO A 101 -9.93 -1.13 19.16
CA PRO A 101 -9.55 -2.40 18.55
C PRO A 101 -10.79 -3.23 18.15
N PRO A 102 -10.66 -4.14 17.16
CA PRO A 102 -9.43 -4.49 16.45
C PRO A 102 -9.01 -3.40 15.45
N PHE A 103 -7.71 -3.11 15.40
CA PHE A 103 -7.18 -2.09 14.49
C PHE A 103 -6.94 -2.68 13.10
N LYS A 104 -7.33 -1.93 12.06
CA LYS A 104 -7.07 -2.28 10.65
C LYS A 104 -5.88 -1.48 10.15
N LEU A 105 -4.84 -2.20 9.74
CA LEU A 105 -3.57 -1.64 9.30
C LEU A 105 -3.22 -2.17 7.91
N PHE A 106 -2.35 -1.46 7.21
CA PHE A 106 -1.82 -1.86 5.90
C PHE A 106 -0.31 -1.92 5.97
N PHE A 107 0.28 -3.06 5.63
CA PHE A 107 1.73 -3.23 5.56
C PHE A 107 2.22 -2.83 4.16
N LYS A 108 3.13 -1.86 4.10
CA LYS A 108 3.65 -1.31 2.84
C LYS A 108 5.15 -1.03 2.91
N VAL A 109 5.79 -1.01 1.75
CA VAL A 109 7.16 -0.48 1.61
C VAL A 109 7.10 1.03 1.82
N LYS A 110 7.78 1.54 2.83
CA LYS A 110 7.85 2.97 3.13
C LYS A 110 9.02 3.66 2.45
N TYR A 111 10.15 2.97 2.37
CA TYR A 111 11.38 3.48 1.79
C TYR A 111 11.79 2.56 0.65
N PHE A 112 11.52 3.00 -0.58
CA PHE A 112 11.94 2.27 -1.76
C PHE A 112 13.45 2.48 -1.96
N VAL A 113 14.15 1.37 -2.14
CA VAL A 113 15.57 1.31 -2.49
C VAL A 113 15.74 0.58 -3.82
N PRO A 114 16.86 0.76 -4.52
CA PRO A 114 17.14 0.01 -5.74
C PRO A 114 17.07 -1.51 -5.52
N PRO A 115 16.48 -2.30 -6.44
CA PRO A 115 16.22 -3.72 -6.24
C PRO A 115 17.48 -4.56 -5.97
N TYR A 116 18.63 -4.15 -6.51
CA TYR A 116 19.92 -4.79 -6.31
C TYR A 116 20.50 -4.59 -4.90
N ASN A 117 19.94 -3.67 -4.10
CA ASN A 117 20.32 -3.49 -2.70
C ASN A 117 19.55 -4.42 -1.75
N LEU A 118 18.50 -5.10 -2.24
CA LEU A 118 17.69 -6.01 -1.44
C LEU A 118 18.42 -7.36 -1.32
N VAL A 119 18.66 -7.79 -0.09
CA VAL A 119 19.40 -9.03 0.21
C VAL A 119 18.44 -10.20 0.35
N LEU A 120 17.35 -10.04 1.11
CA LEU A 120 16.42 -11.13 1.39
C LEU A 120 15.43 -11.33 0.23
N GLU A 121 15.14 -12.58 -0.10
CA GLU A 121 14.17 -12.93 -1.14
C GLU A 121 12.74 -12.54 -0.72
N GLU A 122 12.43 -12.63 0.57
CA GLU A 122 11.17 -12.24 1.17
C GLU A 122 10.95 -10.72 1.05
N THR A 123 12.01 -9.92 1.21
CA THR A 123 11.96 -8.47 1.00
C THR A 123 11.72 -8.14 -0.46
N LYS A 124 12.45 -8.77 -1.38
CA LYS A 124 12.23 -8.61 -2.84
C LYS A 124 10.80 -8.95 -3.23
N HIS A 125 10.24 -10.01 -2.65
CA HIS A 125 8.85 -10.40 -2.88
C HIS A 125 7.88 -9.32 -2.42
N GLN A 126 8.05 -8.78 -1.21
CA GLN A 126 7.18 -7.69 -0.72
C GLN A 126 7.33 -6.40 -1.54
N PHE A 127 8.53 -6.07 -2.01
CA PHE A 127 8.76 -4.97 -2.93
C PHE A 127 8.04 -5.18 -4.27
N TYR A 128 8.12 -6.39 -4.83
CA TYR A 128 7.35 -6.79 -6.02
C TYR A 128 5.85 -6.61 -5.81
N LEU A 129 5.29 -7.06 -4.69
CA LEU A 129 3.85 -6.90 -4.40
C LEU A 129 3.44 -5.42 -4.32
N ASN A 130 4.26 -4.57 -3.69
CA ASN A 130 4.02 -3.13 -3.64
C ASN A 130 4.13 -2.49 -5.03
N ALA A 131 5.11 -2.89 -5.83
CA ALA A 131 5.28 -2.42 -7.21
C ALA A 131 4.04 -2.77 -8.07
N VAL A 132 3.57 -4.02 -8.02
CA VAL A 132 2.37 -4.44 -8.72
C VAL A 132 1.15 -3.66 -8.25
N GLN A 133 0.99 -3.44 -6.94
CA GLN A 133 -0.11 -2.61 -6.42
C GLN A 133 -0.03 -1.17 -6.96
N GLN A 134 1.17 -0.58 -6.99
CA GLN A 134 1.40 0.75 -7.53
C GLN A 134 1.05 0.84 -9.01
N LEU A 135 1.56 -0.09 -9.83
CA LEU A 135 1.20 -0.19 -11.25
C LEU A 135 -0.31 -0.33 -11.42
N LYS A 136 -0.96 -1.17 -10.59
CA LYS A 136 -2.43 -1.37 -10.55
C LYS A 136 -3.25 -0.14 -10.19
N LEU A 137 -2.63 0.89 -9.62
CA LEU A 137 -3.27 2.17 -9.31
C LEU A 137 -3.11 3.21 -10.42
N GLY A 138 -2.53 2.84 -11.57
CA GLY A 138 -2.36 3.72 -12.72
C GLY A 138 -1.00 4.41 -12.79
N LEU A 139 -0.01 3.97 -11.99
CA LEU A 139 1.30 4.63 -11.96
C LEU A 139 2.12 4.50 -13.24
N TRP A 140 1.74 3.63 -14.15
CA TRP A 140 2.33 3.57 -15.48
C TRP A 140 1.65 4.52 -16.48
N ASP A 141 0.53 5.17 -16.15
CA ASP A 141 -0.25 5.90 -17.16
C ASP A 141 0.48 7.20 -17.57
N ALA A 142 1.33 7.72 -16.67
CA ALA A 142 2.18 8.87 -16.92
C ALA A 142 3.56 8.47 -17.43
N GLU A 143 3.98 9.05 -18.56
CA GLU A 143 5.37 9.05 -19.05
C GLU A 143 5.98 7.67 -19.37
N THR A 144 5.18 6.62 -19.52
CA THR A 144 5.67 5.29 -19.96
C THR A 144 5.28 4.97 -21.41
N SER A 145 6.10 4.17 -22.09
CA SER A 145 5.79 3.68 -23.43
C SER A 145 4.81 2.50 -23.39
N LEU A 146 4.02 2.33 -24.45
CA LEU A 146 3.15 1.15 -24.60
C LEU A 146 3.95 -0.16 -24.55
N GLU A 147 5.18 -0.16 -25.03
CA GLU A 147 6.09 -1.30 -24.96
C GLU A 147 6.44 -1.68 -23.51
N LEU A 148 6.78 -0.69 -22.67
CA LEU A 148 7.06 -0.91 -21.26
C LEU A 148 5.82 -1.46 -20.53
N GLN A 149 4.65 -0.86 -20.78
CA GLN A 149 3.39 -1.36 -20.22
C GLN A 149 3.14 -2.82 -20.61
N SER A 150 3.34 -3.16 -21.88
CA SER A 150 3.21 -4.54 -22.37
C SER A 150 4.17 -5.52 -21.69
N ARG A 151 5.45 -5.14 -21.50
CA ARG A 151 6.44 -5.95 -20.78
C ARG A 151 6.03 -6.19 -19.34
N LEU A 152 5.62 -5.14 -18.62
CA LEU A 152 5.18 -5.23 -17.22
C LEU A 152 3.92 -6.10 -17.09
N ILE A 153 2.93 -5.93 -17.98
CA ILE A 153 1.72 -6.75 -18.02
C ILE A 153 2.07 -8.23 -18.29
N ALA A 154 3.01 -8.50 -19.20
CA ALA A 154 3.47 -9.86 -19.48
C ALA A 154 4.10 -10.52 -18.25
N LEU A 155 5.00 -9.81 -17.55
CA LEU A 155 5.65 -10.30 -16.33
C LEU A 155 4.64 -10.57 -15.19
N MET A 156 3.71 -9.65 -14.93
CA MET A 156 2.67 -9.86 -13.92
C MET A 156 1.78 -11.07 -14.24
N THR A 157 1.36 -11.19 -15.51
CA THR A 157 0.52 -12.31 -15.97
C THR A 157 1.28 -13.63 -15.87
N TYR A 158 2.57 -13.63 -16.20
CA TYR A 158 3.43 -14.80 -16.06
C TYR A 158 3.60 -15.23 -14.60
N VAL A 159 3.86 -14.29 -13.69
CA VAL A 159 3.96 -14.59 -12.25
C VAL A 159 2.64 -15.15 -11.71
N GLN A 160 1.51 -14.63 -12.16
CA GLN A 160 0.19 -15.05 -11.69
C GLN A 160 -0.26 -16.40 -12.27
N PHE A 161 0.04 -16.67 -13.55
CA PHE A 161 -0.58 -17.77 -14.28
C PHE A 161 0.38 -18.77 -14.93
N GLY A 162 1.69 -18.57 -14.75
CA GLY A 162 2.74 -19.40 -15.32
C GLY A 162 2.97 -19.15 -16.81
N SER A 163 3.59 -20.14 -17.47
CA SER A 163 4.00 -20.05 -18.88
C SER A 163 2.84 -19.82 -19.86
N PHE A 164 3.16 -19.19 -20.99
CA PHE A 164 2.19 -18.87 -22.02
C PHE A 164 1.53 -20.13 -22.60
N ASN A 165 0.21 -20.14 -22.64
CA ASN A 165 -0.59 -21.17 -23.30
C ASN A 165 -1.56 -20.47 -24.25
N SER A 166 -1.47 -20.80 -25.55
CA SER A 166 -2.27 -20.17 -26.60
C SER A 166 -3.78 -20.31 -26.40
N ALA A 167 -4.24 -21.37 -25.75
CA ALA A 167 -5.66 -21.62 -25.50
C ALA A 167 -6.21 -20.86 -24.29
N THR A 168 -5.41 -20.62 -23.24
CA THR A 168 -5.91 -20.08 -21.96
C THR A 168 -5.39 -18.68 -21.63
N THR A 169 -4.19 -18.32 -22.08
CA THR A 169 -3.56 -17.04 -21.73
C THR A 169 -4.31 -15.81 -22.25
N PRO A 170 -4.89 -15.79 -23.46
CA PRO A 170 -5.73 -14.67 -23.90
C PRO A 170 -6.89 -14.37 -22.92
N CYS A 171 -7.53 -15.40 -22.38
CA CYS A 171 -8.57 -15.25 -21.37
C CYS A 171 -8.00 -14.82 -20.00
N LYS A 172 -6.80 -15.27 -19.64
CA LYS A 172 -6.13 -14.86 -18.39
C LYS A 172 -5.82 -13.36 -18.35
N TYR A 173 -5.49 -12.74 -19.49
CA TYR A 173 -5.37 -11.26 -19.57
C TYR A 173 -6.69 -10.54 -19.29
N ALA A 174 -7.85 -11.16 -19.55
CA ALA A 174 -9.12 -10.56 -19.17
C ALA A 174 -9.34 -10.54 -17.65
N CYS A 175 -8.72 -11.48 -16.92
CA CYS A 175 -8.90 -11.66 -15.48
C CYS A 175 -7.80 -10.99 -14.64
N PHE A 176 -6.64 -10.67 -15.22
CA PHE A 176 -5.49 -10.12 -14.46
C PHE A 176 -5.80 -8.75 -13.83
N TRP A 177 -6.64 -7.95 -14.52
CA TRP A 177 -7.03 -6.60 -14.10
C TRP A 177 -8.45 -6.27 -14.60
N SER A 178 -9.45 -6.91 -13.99
CA SER A 178 -10.87 -6.73 -14.32
C SER A 178 -11.31 -5.26 -14.32
N ASP A 179 -10.83 -4.49 -13.34
CA ASP A 179 -11.41 -3.19 -13.00
C ASP A 179 -10.97 -2.05 -13.95
N ARG A 180 -9.81 -2.20 -14.61
CA ARG A 180 -9.26 -1.19 -15.55
C ARG A 180 -9.03 -1.76 -16.95
N ARG A 181 -9.58 -2.94 -17.24
CA ARG A 181 -9.39 -3.60 -18.54
C ARG A 181 -9.79 -2.73 -19.72
N ALA A 182 -10.88 -1.96 -19.59
CA ALA A 182 -11.37 -1.09 -20.65
C ALA A 182 -10.39 0.03 -21.02
N GLU A 183 -9.42 0.32 -20.14
CA GLU A 183 -8.42 1.37 -20.32
C GLU A 183 -7.17 0.85 -21.05
N ILE A 184 -6.97 -0.47 -21.15
CA ILE A 184 -5.79 -1.06 -21.78
C ILE A 184 -6.00 -1.20 -23.30
N PRO A 185 -5.17 -0.56 -24.15
CA PRO A 185 -5.29 -0.69 -25.60
C PRO A 185 -5.08 -2.13 -26.09
N HIS A 186 -5.81 -2.52 -27.14
CA HIS A 186 -5.67 -3.85 -27.75
C HIS A 186 -4.24 -4.17 -28.22
N GLU A 187 -3.51 -3.16 -28.69
CA GLU A 187 -2.12 -3.28 -29.10
C GLU A 187 -1.21 -3.70 -27.93
N VAL A 188 -1.42 -3.11 -26.75
CA VAL A 188 -0.66 -3.43 -25.52
C VAL A 188 -0.85 -4.89 -25.13
N ILE A 189 -2.07 -5.42 -25.27
CA ILE A 189 -2.37 -6.83 -24.97
C ILE A 189 -1.67 -7.77 -25.97
N SER A 190 -1.67 -7.41 -27.26
CA SER A 190 -1.01 -8.20 -28.31
C SER A 190 0.51 -8.27 -28.11
N MET A 191 1.13 -7.12 -27.81
CA MET A 191 2.55 -7.03 -27.47
C MET A 191 2.87 -7.79 -26.18
N ALA A 192 2.05 -7.65 -25.13
CA ALA A 192 2.22 -8.38 -23.87
C ALA A 192 2.18 -9.89 -24.08
N ALA A 193 1.29 -10.40 -24.94
CA ALA A 193 1.26 -11.82 -25.29
C ALA A 193 2.54 -12.29 -25.99
N THR A 194 3.16 -11.42 -26.80
CA THR A 194 4.44 -11.71 -27.47
C THR A 194 5.59 -11.79 -26.48
N PHE A 195 5.69 -10.82 -25.56
CA PHE A 195 6.68 -10.86 -24.48
C PHE A 195 6.49 -12.07 -23.57
N HIS A 196 5.25 -12.42 -23.22
CA HIS A 196 4.96 -13.55 -22.35
C HIS A 196 5.47 -14.88 -22.93
N ARG A 197 5.39 -15.09 -24.24
CA ARG A 197 5.96 -16.30 -24.89
C ARG A 197 7.47 -16.44 -24.67
N GLN A 198 8.17 -15.32 -24.53
CA GLN A 198 9.63 -15.28 -24.32
C GLN A 198 10.04 -15.60 -22.87
N LEU A 199 9.10 -15.56 -21.91
CA LEU A 199 9.36 -15.86 -20.49
C LEU A 199 9.41 -17.38 -20.18
N THR A 200 9.35 -18.23 -21.20
CA THR A 200 9.31 -19.69 -21.02
C THR A 200 10.57 -20.19 -20.31
N GLY A 201 10.40 -20.97 -19.23
CA GLY A 201 11.51 -21.52 -18.45
C GLY A 201 12.09 -20.60 -17.36
N MET A 202 11.65 -19.34 -17.29
CA MET A 202 12.01 -18.43 -16.20
C MET A 202 11.41 -18.89 -14.86
N SER A 203 12.12 -18.72 -13.74
CA SER A 203 11.51 -18.97 -12.42
C SER A 203 10.58 -17.82 -12.03
N VAL A 204 9.57 -18.08 -11.20
CA VAL A 204 8.66 -17.04 -10.69
C VAL A 204 9.44 -15.94 -9.96
N ARG A 205 10.46 -16.31 -9.16
CA ARG A 205 11.31 -15.34 -8.45
C ARG A 205 12.10 -14.46 -9.41
N ALA A 206 12.67 -15.04 -10.48
CA ALA A 206 13.37 -14.28 -11.50
C ALA A 206 12.43 -13.31 -12.23
N ALA A 207 11.20 -13.73 -12.55
CA ALA A 207 10.20 -12.86 -13.16
C ALA A 207 9.74 -11.72 -12.24
N GLN A 208 9.58 -11.99 -10.94
CA GLN A 208 9.29 -10.95 -9.94
C GLN A 208 10.42 -9.92 -9.86
N TYR A 209 11.67 -10.38 -9.80
CA TYR A 209 12.83 -9.49 -9.77
C TYR A 209 12.97 -8.69 -11.06
N GLU A 210 12.74 -9.32 -12.23
CA GLU A 210 12.81 -8.63 -13.51
C GLU A 210 11.75 -7.53 -13.63
N LEU A 211 10.53 -7.77 -13.13
CA LEU A 211 9.51 -6.73 -13.04
C LEU A 211 9.96 -5.60 -12.13
N LEU A 212 10.48 -5.93 -10.94
CA LEU A 212 10.91 -4.93 -9.96
C LEU A 212 12.05 -4.07 -10.50
N ARG A 213 13.04 -4.69 -11.15
CA ARG A 213 14.17 -4.04 -11.83
C ARG A 213 13.69 -3.11 -12.95
N THR A 214 12.88 -3.63 -13.86
CA THR A 214 12.30 -2.86 -14.99
C THR A 214 11.49 -1.66 -14.47
N THR A 215 10.68 -1.86 -13.44
CA THR A 215 9.86 -0.79 -12.86
C THR A 215 10.73 0.30 -12.22
N HIS A 216 11.79 -0.09 -11.51
CA HIS A 216 12.72 0.86 -10.91
C HIS A 216 13.47 1.71 -11.95
N GLU A 217 13.91 1.09 -13.05
CA GLU A 217 14.73 1.76 -14.07
C GLU A 217 13.89 2.64 -15.01
N GLU A 218 12.69 2.17 -15.39
CA GLU A 218 11.95 2.75 -16.51
C GLU A 218 10.64 3.45 -16.11
N VAL A 219 10.16 3.32 -14.86
CA VAL A 219 8.92 3.98 -14.40
C VAL A 219 9.26 5.16 -13.47
N PRO A 220 9.14 6.43 -13.92
CA PRO A 220 9.55 7.59 -13.14
C PRO A 220 8.80 7.75 -11.80
N ALA A 221 7.56 7.27 -11.72
CA ALA A 221 6.73 7.34 -10.53
C ALA A 221 6.94 6.17 -9.56
N PHE A 222 7.87 5.25 -9.84
CA PHE A 222 8.14 4.11 -8.98
C PHE A 222 8.57 4.55 -7.57
N GLY A 223 7.91 4.00 -6.55
CA GLY A 223 8.20 4.33 -5.16
C GLY A 223 7.73 5.73 -4.73
N VAL A 224 6.98 6.44 -5.56
CA VAL A 224 6.42 7.76 -5.23
C VAL A 224 5.06 7.59 -4.55
N TYR A 225 4.89 8.25 -3.41
CA TYR A 225 3.59 8.41 -2.75
C TYR A 225 2.97 9.74 -3.13
N PHE A 226 1.73 9.70 -3.63
CA PHE A 226 0.99 10.88 -4.07
C PHE A 226 -0.02 11.32 -3.02
N TYR A 227 -0.02 12.62 -2.73
CA TYR A 227 -0.92 13.26 -1.79
C TYR A 227 -1.69 14.37 -2.49
N GLN A 228 -3.01 14.38 -2.33
CA GLN A 228 -3.82 15.43 -2.92
C GLN A 228 -3.58 16.76 -2.20
N ILE A 229 -3.30 17.79 -2.98
CA ILE A 229 -3.10 19.16 -2.50
C ILE A 229 -3.93 20.14 -3.32
N LEU A 230 -4.04 21.37 -2.81
CA LEU A 230 -4.68 22.49 -3.50
C LEU A 230 -3.62 23.58 -3.72
N ASP A 231 -3.62 24.18 -4.91
CA ASP A 231 -2.82 25.37 -5.15
C ASP A 231 -3.49 26.64 -4.57
N MET A 232 -2.80 27.78 -4.72
CA MET A 232 -3.31 29.09 -4.28
C MET A 232 -4.61 29.53 -5.00
N PHE A 233 -4.97 28.89 -6.11
CA PHE A 233 -6.19 29.14 -6.87
C PHE A 233 -7.27 28.07 -6.61
N GLY A 234 -7.05 27.16 -5.66
CA GLY A 234 -7.98 26.08 -5.32
C GLY A 234 -8.02 24.93 -6.33
N ARG A 235 -7.09 24.86 -7.28
CA ARG A 235 -6.97 23.75 -8.25
C ARG A 235 -6.37 22.53 -7.55
N ARG A 236 -6.93 21.36 -7.85
CA ARG A 236 -6.45 20.08 -7.33
C ARG A 236 -5.19 19.65 -8.07
N LEU A 237 -4.14 19.38 -7.30
CA LEU A 237 -2.87 18.83 -7.78
C LEU A 237 -2.46 17.67 -6.89
N LEU A 238 -1.41 16.95 -7.28
CA LEU A 238 -0.80 15.92 -6.47
C LEU A 238 0.61 16.36 -6.05
N MET A 239 0.96 16.09 -4.80
CA MET A 239 2.32 16.17 -4.30
C MET A 239 2.90 14.76 -4.26
N GLY A 240 3.90 14.50 -5.09
CA GLY A 240 4.64 13.24 -5.11
C GLY A 240 5.82 13.31 -4.13
N VAL A 241 5.94 12.33 -3.24
CA VAL A 241 7.12 12.15 -2.39
C VAL A 241 7.77 10.82 -2.78
N GLY A 242 8.90 10.91 -3.46
CA GLY A 242 9.71 9.77 -3.89
C GLY A 242 10.98 9.58 -3.07
N PRO A 243 11.77 8.54 -3.38
CA PRO A 243 13.02 8.26 -2.65
C PRO A 243 14.09 9.35 -2.81
N GLU A 244 14.14 10.00 -3.98
CA GLU A 244 15.22 10.94 -4.33
C GLU A 244 14.73 12.37 -4.54
N PHE A 245 13.41 12.56 -4.64
CA PHE A 245 12.81 13.85 -4.98
C PHE A 245 11.44 14.05 -4.34
N VAL A 246 11.05 15.32 -4.27
CA VAL A 246 9.66 15.73 -4.11
C VAL A 246 9.21 16.34 -5.44
N ALA A 247 7.96 16.10 -5.81
CA ALA A 247 7.41 16.58 -7.06
C ALA A 247 6.02 17.19 -6.91
N LEU A 248 5.74 18.15 -7.78
CA LEU A 248 4.39 18.62 -8.06
C LEU A 248 3.89 17.91 -9.31
N CYS A 249 2.71 17.32 -9.25
CA CYS A 249 2.14 16.50 -10.31
C CYS A 249 0.70 16.93 -10.62
N GLN A 250 0.26 16.67 -11.84
CA GLN A 250 -1.15 16.75 -12.20
C GLN A 250 -1.94 15.58 -11.58
N THR A 251 -3.27 15.62 -11.70
CA THR A 251 -4.15 14.56 -11.17
C THR A 251 -4.05 13.22 -11.90
N ASP A 252 -3.42 13.19 -13.07
CA ASP A 252 -3.11 11.99 -13.86
C ASP A 252 -1.71 11.44 -13.56
N PHE A 253 -1.06 11.89 -12.47
CA PHE A 253 0.29 11.53 -12.05
C PHE A 253 1.43 12.08 -12.92
N SER A 254 1.16 12.82 -14.00
CA SER A 254 2.21 13.47 -14.80
C SER A 254 2.97 14.52 -13.99
N PHE A 255 4.28 14.57 -14.17
CA PHE A 255 5.15 15.44 -13.38
C PHE A 255 5.19 16.86 -13.96
N ILE A 256 4.87 17.86 -13.14
CA ILE A 256 5.00 19.28 -13.49
C ILE A 256 6.39 19.77 -13.12
N GLU A 257 6.83 19.48 -11.89
CA GLU A 257 8.12 19.91 -11.36
C GLU A 257 8.69 18.82 -10.45
N ARG A 258 10.01 18.57 -10.54
CA ARG A 258 10.75 17.67 -9.65
C ARG A 258 11.90 18.42 -8.99
N SER A 259 11.98 18.31 -7.67
CA SER A 259 13.05 18.88 -6.85
C SER A 259 13.74 17.78 -6.08
N GLY A 260 15.05 17.64 -6.28
CA GLY A 260 15.87 16.68 -5.51
C GLY A 260 15.87 17.02 -4.02
N LEU A 261 15.95 16.00 -3.17
CA LEU A 261 15.91 16.18 -1.71
C LEU A 261 17.04 17.10 -1.20
N SER A 262 18.23 17.04 -1.81
CA SER A 262 19.38 17.90 -1.46
C SER A 262 19.16 19.38 -1.76
N SER A 263 18.31 19.68 -2.76
CA SER A 263 18.05 21.05 -3.23
C SER A 263 16.79 21.65 -2.60
N THR A 264 16.00 20.84 -1.90
CA THR A 264 14.71 21.24 -1.34
C THR A 264 14.90 21.90 0.02
N ARG A 265 14.71 23.21 0.10
CA ARG A 265 14.59 23.91 1.39
C ARG A 265 13.13 24.02 1.78
N ILE A 266 12.71 23.24 2.78
CA ILE A 266 11.34 23.33 3.32
C ILE A 266 11.25 24.62 4.16
N VAL A 267 10.54 25.61 3.64
CA VAL A 267 10.14 26.78 4.43
C VAL A 267 8.78 26.46 5.04
N VAL A 268 8.79 25.95 6.28
CA VAL A 268 7.55 25.84 7.07
C VAL A 268 7.19 27.26 7.52
N ARG A 269 6.21 27.88 6.86
CA ARG A 269 5.52 29.03 7.45
C ARG A 269 4.47 28.49 8.41
N LEU A 270 4.75 28.64 9.70
CA LEU A 270 3.78 28.47 10.79
C LEU A 270 2.83 29.67 10.84
#